data_AF-A0A1Y2SRA6-F1
#
_entry.id   AF-A0A1Y2SRA6-F1
#
_cell.length_a   1.000
_cell.length_b   1.000
_cell.length_c   1.000
_cell.angle_alpha   90.00
_cell.angle_beta   90.00
_cell.angle_gamma   90.00
#
_symmetry.space_group_name_H-M   'P 1'
#
loop_
_entity.id
_entity.type
_entity.pdbx_description
1 polymer ?
#
loop_
_entity_poly.entity_id
_entity_poly.type
_entity_poly.pdbx_seq_one_letter_code
_entity_poly.pdbx_strand_id
1 'polypeptide(L)'
;MNTKRIIALLATVGLPDDLLKSAGDDWRLRDDLSLSSAETLHLQILLEDLRCTGFSLWDTHDHSLEELEQLIDAVPEILALDNVSTINNSEGYNG
;
A
#
# COMPACT_ATOMS: atom_id res chain seq x y z
N MET A 1 -2.73 -17.83 -10.45
CA MET A 1 -2.31 -16.52 -10.98
C MET A 1 -2.47 -15.56 -9.82
N ASN A 2 -1.42 -15.30 -9.05
CA ASN A 2 -1.51 -14.36 -7.94
C ASN A 2 -1.61 -12.97 -8.54
N THR A 3 -2.80 -12.38 -8.48
CA THR A 3 -3.05 -11.00 -8.86
C THR A 3 -2.40 -10.12 -7.81
N LYS A 4 -1.09 -9.88 -7.94
CA LYS A 4 -0.32 -9.06 -7.01
C LYS A 4 -0.88 -7.64 -7.04
N ARG A 5 -1.40 -7.15 -5.91
CA ARG A 5 -1.91 -5.78 -5.79
C ARG A 5 -0.79 -4.76 -6.08
N ILE A 6 0.43 -5.06 -5.67
CA ILE A 6 1.60 -4.21 -5.95
C ILE A 6 1.81 -3.99 -7.46
N ILE A 7 1.54 -5.00 -8.31
CA ILE A 7 1.68 -4.86 -9.76
C ILE A 7 0.68 -3.84 -10.33
N ALA A 8 -0.55 -3.80 -9.83
CA ALA A 8 -1.53 -2.79 -10.24
C ALA A 8 -1.13 -1.38 -9.80
N LEU A 9 -0.52 -1.24 -8.62
CA LEU A 9 0.03 0.05 -8.16
C LEU A 9 1.18 0.51 -9.03
N LEU A 10 2.11 -0.38 -9.37
CA LEU A 10 3.23 -0.07 -10.25
C LEU A 10 2.78 0.35 -11.66
N ALA A 11 1.73 -0.30 -12.19
CA ALA A 11 1.11 0.15 -13.45
C ALA A 11 0.55 1.58 -13.34
N THR A 12 -0.05 1.91 -12.19
CA THR A 12 -0.57 3.26 -11.91
C THR A 12 0.54 4.30 -11.79
N VAL A 13 1.71 3.91 -11.26
CA VAL A 13 2.89 4.77 -11.19
C VAL A 13 3.43 5.13 -12.57
N GLY A 14 3.23 4.25 -13.57
CA GLY A 14 3.62 4.47 -14.96
C GLY A 14 4.50 3.37 -15.55
N LEU A 15 4.71 2.26 -14.83
CA LEU A 15 5.49 1.14 -15.34
C LEU A 15 4.71 0.37 -16.42
N PRO A 16 5.39 -0.08 -17.49
CA PRO A 16 4.72 -0.78 -18.59
C PRO A 16 4.27 -2.17 -18.18
N ASP A 17 3.04 -2.55 -18.58
CA ASP A 17 2.44 -3.85 -18.26
C ASP A 17 3.29 -5.05 -18.70
N ASP A 18 4.06 -4.90 -19.79
CA ASP A 18 4.92 -5.97 -20.32
C ASP A 18 6.08 -6.30 -19.37
N LEU A 19 6.66 -5.27 -18.74
CA LEU A 19 7.68 -5.42 -17.70
C LEU A 19 7.06 -6.07 -16.46
N LEU A 20 5.89 -5.56 -16.05
CA LEU A 20 5.18 -6.04 -14.84
C LEU A 20 4.70 -7.48 -14.95
N LYS A 21 4.34 -7.96 -16.15
CA LYS A 21 4.02 -9.37 -16.40
C LYS A 21 5.20 -10.30 -16.22
N SER A 22 6.42 -9.79 -16.44
CA SER A 22 7.66 -10.55 -16.29
C SER A 22 8.30 -10.36 -14.91
N ALA A 23 7.77 -9.44 -14.09
CA ALA A 23 8.32 -9.11 -12.79
C ALA A 23 8.17 -10.27 -11.80
N GLY A 24 9.30 -10.70 -11.24
CA GLY A 24 9.35 -11.73 -10.19
C GLY A 24 9.06 -11.17 -8.81
N ASP A 25 8.75 -12.04 -7.84
CA ASP A 25 8.58 -11.67 -6.43
C ASP A 25 9.84 -11.05 -5.80
N ASP A 26 11.01 -11.52 -6.20
CA ASP A 26 12.33 -11.06 -5.72
C ASP A 26 12.79 -9.73 -6.34
N TRP A 27 12.08 -9.24 -7.36
CA TRP A 27 12.47 -8.01 -8.06
C TRP A 27 12.42 -6.82 -7.12
N ARG A 28 13.44 -5.97 -7.21
CA ARG A 28 13.55 -4.79 -6.36
C ARG A 28 13.20 -3.51 -7.10
N LEU A 29 12.71 -2.53 -6.34
CA LEU A 29 12.23 -1.28 -6.91
C LEU A 29 13.34 -0.48 -7.62
N ARG A 30 14.53 -0.38 -7.01
CA ARG A 30 15.61 0.45 -7.56
C ARG A 30 16.60 -0.37 -8.39
N ASP A 31 16.90 -1.60 -7.97
CA ASP A 31 17.87 -2.45 -8.66
C ASP A 31 17.29 -3.03 -9.97
N ASP A 32 16.11 -3.66 -9.93
CA ASP A 32 15.50 -4.31 -11.09
C ASP A 32 14.58 -3.38 -11.89
N LEU A 33 13.67 -2.70 -11.21
CA LEU A 33 12.67 -1.84 -11.85
C LEU A 33 13.19 -0.44 -12.18
N SER A 34 14.37 -0.07 -11.64
CA SER A 34 15.01 1.23 -11.87
C SER A 34 14.06 2.41 -11.66
N LEU A 35 13.19 2.33 -10.65
CA LEU A 35 12.23 3.39 -10.34
C LEU A 35 12.92 4.72 -10.06
N SER A 36 12.46 5.76 -10.73
CA SER A 36 12.91 7.13 -10.48
C SER A 36 12.43 7.62 -9.13
N SER A 37 13.07 8.66 -8.59
CA SER A 37 12.63 9.29 -7.33
C SER A 37 11.16 9.76 -7.37
N ALA A 38 10.70 10.25 -8.52
CA ALA A 38 9.31 10.66 -8.71
C ALA A 38 8.33 9.47 -8.70
N GLU A 39 8.72 8.36 -9.34
CA GLU A 39 7.91 7.15 -9.39
C GLU A 39 7.86 6.46 -8.02
N THR A 40 8.98 6.45 -7.31
CA THR A 40 9.08 5.99 -5.91
C THR A 40 8.20 6.84 -4.98
N LEU A 41 8.19 8.16 -5.16
CA LEU A 41 7.28 9.06 -4.43
C LEU A 41 5.81 8.71 -4.70
N HIS A 42 5.47 8.51 -5.97
CA HIS A 42 4.11 8.20 -6.38
C HIS A 42 3.66 6.87 -5.77
N LEU A 43 4.52 5.85 -5.79
CA LEU A 43 4.24 4.57 -5.14
C LEU A 43 4.05 4.72 -3.62
N GLN A 44 4.89 5.52 -2.95
CA GLN A 44 4.76 5.79 -1.52
C GLN A 44 3.39 6.38 -1.20
N ILE A 45 2.94 7.38 -1.98
CA ILE A 45 1.63 8.01 -1.80
C ILE A 45 0.50 6.99 -1.96
N LEU A 46 0.58 6.11 -2.96
CA LEU A 46 -0.43 5.07 -3.19
C LEU A 46 -0.48 4.06 -2.03
N LEU A 47 0.68 3.68 -1.49
CA LEU A 47 0.74 2.80 -0.32
C LEU A 47 0.14 3.49 0.92
N GLU A 48 0.46 4.76 1.16
CA GLU A 48 -0.15 5.54 2.26
C GLU A 48 -1.66 5.69 2.12
N ASP A 49 -2.17 5.84 0.88
CA ASP A 49 -3.60 5.86 0.59
C ASP A 49 -4.27 4.54 1.01
N LEU A 50 -3.61 3.41 0.71
CA LEU A 50 -3.98 2.08 1.19
C LEU A 50 -3.75 1.86 2.69
N ARG A 51 -3.39 2.90 3.45
CA ARG A 51 -3.10 2.85 4.90
C ARG A 51 -1.92 1.94 5.26
N CYS A 52 -1.06 1.63 4.28
CA CYS A 52 0.25 1.03 4.50
C CYS A 52 1.18 2.07 5.17
N THR A 53 0.95 2.30 6.46
CA THR A 53 1.64 3.31 7.26
C THR A 53 2.75 2.66 8.10
N GLY A 54 3.79 3.42 8.44
CA GLY A 54 4.94 2.91 9.21
C GLY A 54 6.09 2.35 8.35
N PHE A 55 6.06 2.63 7.06
CA PHE A 55 7.05 2.18 6.09
C PHE A 55 7.48 3.32 5.16
N SER A 56 8.74 3.30 4.73
CA SER A 56 9.32 4.32 3.86
C SER A 56 10.12 3.69 2.73
N LEU A 57 9.74 4.01 1.49
CA LEU A 57 10.49 3.67 0.28
C LEU A 57 11.76 4.51 0.09
N TRP A 58 11.96 5.52 0.94
CA TRP A 58 13.13 6.40 0.92
C TRP A 58 14.22 5.96 1.87
N ASP A 59 14.00 4.88 2.61
CA ASP A 59 15.04 4.30 3.45
C ASP A 59 16.17 3.71 2.60
N THR A 60 17.30 3.40 3.24
CA THR A 60 18.45 2.76 2.59
C THR A 60 18.15 1.34 2.09
N HIS A 61 17.06 0.73 2.53
CA HIS A 61 16.64 -0.61 2.11
C HIS A 61 15.90 -0.56 0.76
N ASP A 62 16.38 -1.35 -0.20
CA ASP A 62 15.70 -1.52 -1.49
C ASP A 62 14.68 -2.67 -1.38
N HIS A 63 13.40 -2.30 -1.41
CA HIS A 63 12.31 -3.23 -1.12
C HIS A 63 11.98 -4.10 -2.33
N SER A 64 11.73 -5.37 -2.07
CA SER A 64 11.27 -6.34 -3.07
C SER A 64 9.75 -6.27 -3.30
N LEU A 65 9.30 -6.76 -4.45
CA LEU A 65 7.86 -6.85 -4.74
C LEU A 65 7.12 -7.76 -3.76
N GLU A 66 7.74 -8.84 -3.29
CA GLU A 66 7.18 -9.72 -2.27
C GLU A 66 6.94 -9.00 -0.95
N GLU A 67 7.94 -8.25 -0.45
CA GLU A 67 7.82 -7.48 0.80
C GLU A 67 6.67 -6.47 0.73
N LEU A 68 6.55 -5.77 -0.40
CA LEU A 68 5.48 -4.79 -0.60
C LEU A 68 4.10 -5.44 -0.69
N GLU A 69 3.99 -6.59 -1.37
CA GLU A 69 2.73 -7.34 -1.43
C GLU A 69 2.32 -7.84 -0.05
N GLN A 70 3.26 -8.37 0.73
CA GLN A 70 3.02 -8.78 2.12
C GLN A 70 2.58 -7.59 2.97
N LEU A 71 3.14 -6.41 2.74
CA LEU A 71 2.77 -5.20 3.47
C LEU A 71 1.33 -4.77 3.14
N ILE A 72 0.94 -4.85 1.87
CA ILE A 72 -0.44 -4.57 1.41
C ILE A 72 -1.41 -5.63 1.95
N ASP A 73 -1.03 -6.91 1.98
CA ASP A 73 -1.84 -8.01 2.52
C ASP A 73 -1.98 -7.90 4.05
N ALA A 74 -0.91 -7.46 4.71
CA ALA A 74 -0.87 -7.26 6.16
C ALA A 74 -1.68 -6.04 6.61
N VAL A 75 -2.08 -5.12 5.72
CA VAL A 75 -3.07 -4.09 6.07
C VAL A 75 -4.39 -4.81 6.32
N PRO A 76 -4.83 -4.93 7.59
CA PRO A 76 -6.09 -5.58 7.85
C PRO A 76 -7.17 -4.72 7.20
N GLU A 77 -8.10 -5.36 6.48
CA GLU A 77 -9.30 -4.76 5.87
C GLU A 77 -10.28 -4.19 6.93
N ILE A 78 -9.79 -3.78 8.10
CA ILE A 78 -10.56 -3.26 9.22
C ILE A 78 -10.64 -1.74 9.08
N LEU A 79 -11.37 -1.29 8.06
CA LEU A 79 -12.00 0.04 8.03
C LEU A 79 -13.43 -0.05 7.47
N ALA A 80 -14.17 -1.09 7.85
CA ALA A 80 -15.64 -1.09 7.81
C ALA A 80 -16.27 -0.70 9.17
N LEU A 81 -15.53 0.02 10.04
CA LEU A 81 -16.03 0.49 11.34
C LEU A 81 -15.64 1.94 11.68
N ASP A 82 -15.39 2.78 10.67
CA ASP A 82 -15.47 4.24 10.87
C ASP A 82 -16.86 4.71 10.41
N ASN A 83 -17.87 4.49 11.25
CA ASN A 83 -19.08 5.33 11.41
C ASN A 83 -20.13 4.59 12.25
N VAL A 84 -20.09 4.77 13.58
CA VAL A 84 -21.22 5.21 14.42
C VAL A 84 -20.93 4.94 15.90
N SER A 85 -19.91 5.60 16.46
CA SER A 85 -19.99 5.97 17.88
C SER A 85 -20.91 7.19 18.02
N THR A 86 -22.18 7.03 17.65
CA THR A 86 -23.22 8.04 17.92
C THR A 86 -23.85 7.69 19.27
N ILE A 87 -23.23 8.25 20.30
CA ILE A 87 -23.82 8.78 21.54
C ILE A 87 -24.78 7.88 22.34
N ASN A 88 -24.22 7.18 23.32
CA ASN A 88 -24.91 6.90 24.58
C ASN A 88 -25.01 8.21 25.39
N ASN A 89 -26.01 9.04 25.10
CA ASN A 89 -26.40 10.11 26.02
C ASN A 89 -27.17 9.50 27.18
N SER A 90 -26.41 9.12 28.21
CA SER A 90 -26.90 8.92 29.56
C SER A 90 -27.08 10.31 30.18
N GLU A 91 -28.27 10.89 30.10
CA GLU A 91 -28.66 12.01 30.97
C GLU A 91 -30.04 11.73 31.54
N GLY A 92 -30.10 11.54 32.86
CA GLY A 92 -31.34 11.32 33.60
C GLY A 92 -32.08 12.62 33.89
N TYR A 93 -33.39 12.52 34.12
CA TYR A 93 -34.13 13.48 34.93
C TYR A 93 -35.26 12.77 35.68
N ASN A 94 -35.24 12.94 37.00
CA ASN A 94 -36.33 12.65 37.92
C ASN A 94 -37.45 13.69 37.73
N GLY A 95 -38.70 13.24 37.81
CA GLY A 95 -39.92 14.06 37.88
C GLY A 95 -41.12 13.20 38.17
#